data_AF-A0A931UL34-F1
#
_entry.id   AF-A0A931UL34-F1
#
_cell.length_a   1.000
_cell.length_b   1.000
_cell.length_c   1.000
_cell.angle_alpha   90.00
_cell.angle_beta   90.00
_cell.angle_gamma   90.00
#
_symmetry.space_group_name_H-M   'P 1'
#
loop_
_entity.id
_entity.type
_entity.pdbx_description
1 polymer ?
#
loop_
_entity_poly.entity_id
_entity_poly.type
_entity_poly.pdbx_seq_one_letter_code
_entity_poly.pdbx_strand_id
1 'polypeptide(L)'
;MGVKTISLIILALIAGLVAWPVWGAQPSGKVDQNLADQGQKIERAAARAEAGQVTARIVEAWSGTKFKFDAASDPRPLTAQDVQTLRDKGLGFGEISILLALTARQPDPATAKPLNDILAMRQAGKGWGELARELGYRNLGTVIRSVRATEKAVARMARPMERPEKMGAPERGDRPEMPERPKRPERPGSSHGERGEKGR
;
A
#
# COMPACT_ATOMS: atom_id res chain seq x y z
N MET A 1 -5.56 -50.89 53.42
CA MET A 1 -5.17 -50.69 52.01
C MET A 1 -6.35 -50.04 51.30
N GLY A 2 -6.15 -48.98 50.53
CA GLY A 2 -7.23 -48.35 49.74
C GLY A 2 -7.18 -46.82 49.77
N VAL A 3 -6.46 -46.24 48.82
CA VAL A 3 -5.93 -44.87 48.72
C VAL A 3 -6.99 -43.75 48.63
N LYS A 4 -6.68 -42.60 49.24
CA LYS A 4 -7.45 -41.35 49.21
C LYS A 4 -7.34 -40.64 47.85
N THR A 5 -8.46 -40.20 47.30
CA THR A 5 -8.56 -39.35 46.10
C THR A 5 -8.02 -37.95 46.40
N ILE A 6 -6.94 -37.55 45.72
CA ILE A 6 -6.38 -36.20 45.79
C ILE A 6 -6.95 -35.40 44.61
N SER A 7 -7.73 -34.37 44.91
CA SER A 7 -8.10 -33.31 43.96
C SER A 7 -6.86 -32.57 43.49
N LEU A 8 -6.54 -32.67 42.21
CA LEU A 8 -5.51 -31.87 41.55
C LEU A 8 -6.19 -30.72 40.80
N ILE A 9 -6.12 -29.54 41.40
CA ILE A 9 -6.32 -28.26 40.73
C ILE A 9 -5.07 -28.05 39.85
N ILE A 10 -5.19 -28.26 38.54
CA ILE A 10 -4.15 -27.91 37.58
C ILE A 10 -4.48 -26.52 37.01
N LEU A 11 -3.87 -25.52 37.62
CA LEU A 11 -3.75 -24.17 37.09
C LEU A 11 -2.64 -24.18 36.02
N ALA A 12 -2.98 -24.41 34.76
CA ALA A 12 -2.03 -24.31 33.65
C ALA A 12 -2.03 -22.89 33.08
N LEU A 13 -1.26 -22.00 33.72
CA LEU A 13 -0.70 -20.82 33.06
C LEU A 13 0.38 -21.31 32.09
N ILE A 14 0.01 -21.49 30.81
CA ILE A 14 0.98 -21.62 29.73
C ILE A 14 0.67 -20.53 28.73
N ALA A 15 1.47 -19.47 28.79
CA ALA A 15 1.66 -18.53 27.70
C ALA A 15 2.21 -19.31 26.51
N GLY A 16 1.31 -19.92 25.74
CA GLY A 16 1.62 -20.47 24.44
C GLY A 16 2.01 -19.32 23.54
N LEU A 17 3.32 -19.21 23.31
CA LEU A 17 3.87 -18.52 22.15
C LEU A 17 3.25 -19.23 20.93
N VAL A 18 2.08 -18.75 20.47
CA VAL A 18 1.53 -19.17 19.18
C VAL A 18 2.48 -18.55 18.16
N ALA A 19 3.52 -19.31 17.81
CA ALA A 19 4.27 -19.09 16.60
C ALA A 19 3.25 -19.23 15.48
N TRP A 20 2.64 -18.11 15.08
CA TRP A 20 1.88 -18.04 13.85
C TRP A 20 2.77 -18.61 12.75
N PRO A 21 2.26 -19.50 11.88
CA PRO A 21 3.01 -19.91 10.71
C PRO A 21 3.33 -18.63 9.94
N VAL A 22 4.60 -18.24 9.99
CA VAL A 22 5.17 -17.30 9.03
C VAL A 22 5.01 -18.00 7.69
N TRP A 23 3.94 -17.65 6.96
CA TRP A 23 3.87 -17.82 5.51
C TRP A 23 4.89 -16.86 4.89
N GLY A 24 6.16 -17.13 5.18
CA GLY A 24 7.30 -16.33 4.78
C GLY A 24 7.82 -16.85 3.47
N ALA A 25 7.11 -16.57 2.39
CA ALA A 25 7.77 -16.44 1.11
C ALA A 25 8.79 -15.30 1.26
N GLN A 26 10.08 -15.65 1.33
CA GLN A 26 11.16 -14.67 1.45
C GLN A 26 11.13 -13.76 0.21
N PRO A 27 11.17 -12.42 0.36
CA PRO A 27 11.07 -11.52 -0.77
C PRO A 27 12.28 -11.69 -1.70
N SER A 28 12.11 -12.46 -2.78
CA SER A 28 13.11 -12.77 -3.78
C SER A 28 13.23 -11.64 -4.80
N GLY A 29 13.61 -10.45 -4.32
CA GLY A 29 13.93 -9.29 -5.15
C GLY A 29 13.53 -7.95 -4.53
N LYS A 30 14.09 -6.87 -5.07
CA LYS A 30 13.81 -5.48 -4.63
C LYS A 30 12.33 -5.10 -4.70
N VAL A 31 11.60 -5.71 -5.63
CA VAL A 31 10.17 -5.46 -5.85
C VAL A 31 9.33 -6.15 -4.77
N ASP A 32 9.60 -7.42 -4.47
CA ASP A 32 8.99 -8.13 -3.35
C ASP A 32 9.26 -7.41 -2.02
N GLN A 33 10.50 -6.96 -1.81
CA GLN A 33 10.87 -6.21 -0.62
C GLN A 33 10.06 -4.93 -0.49
N ASN A 34 9.90 -4.15 -1.57
CA ASN A 34 9.14 -2.91 -1.51
C ASN A 34 7.65 -3.14 -1.21
N LEU A 35 7.02 -4.16 -1.82
CA LEU A 35 5.64 -4.51 -1.50
C LEU A 35 5.50 -4.99 -0.05
N ALA A 36 6.41 -5.85 0.41
CA ALA A 36 6.45 -6.31 1.79
C ALA A 36 6.62 -5.14 2.77
N ASP A 37 7.51 -4.19 2.48
CA ASP A 37 7.73 -2.99 3.28
C ASP A 37 6.48 -2.11 3.36
N GLN A 38 5.77 -1.90 2.24
CA GLN A 38 4.51 -1.15 2.27
C GLN A 38 3.43 -1.90 3.06
N GLY A 39 3.31 -3.22 2.87
CA GLY A 39 2.39 -4.05 3.63
C GLY A 39 2.68 -3.97 5.13
N GLN A 40 3.95 -4.04 5.53
CA GLN A 40 4.34 -3.94 6.93
C GLN A 40 4.03 -2.55 7.53
N LYS A 41 4.13 -1.47 6.74
CA LYS A 41 3.72 -0.14 7.21
C LYS A 41 2.23 -0.06 7.49
N ILE A 42 1.41 -0.65 6.62
CA ILE A 42 -0.03 -0.77 6.85
C ILE A 42 -0.29 -1.56 8.13
N GLU A 43 0.39 -2.69 8.32
CA GLU A 43 0.22 -3.52 9.51
C GLU A 43 0.58 -2.77 10.80
N ARG A 44 1.71 -2.04 10.80
CA ARG A 44 2.11 -1.22 11.95
C ARG A 44 1.14 -0.06 12.23
N ALA A 45 0.59 0.55 11.19
CA ALA A 45 -0.42 1.59 11.34
C ALA A 45 -1.72 1.01 11.88
N ALA A 46 -2.13 -0.15 11.37
CA ALA A 46 -3.33 -0.86 11.80
C ALA A 46 -3.23 -1.32 13.26
N ALA A 47 -2.06 -1.76 13.72
CA ALA A 47 -1.83 -2.16 15.11
C ALA A 47 -2.03 -1.03 16.15
N ARG A 48 -2.16 0.23 15.69
CA ARG A 48 -2.42 1.40 16.54
C ARG A 48 -3.88 1.86 16.53
N ALA A 49 -4.72 1.23 15.71
CA ALA A 49 -6.12 1.59 15.52
C ALA A 49 -7.02 0.39 15.81
N GLU A 50 -8.32 0.65 16.00
CA GLU A 50 -9.31 -0.42 16.16
C GLU A 50 -9.51 -1.16 14.81
N ALA A 51 -9.63 -2.49 14.86
CA ALA A 51 -9.62 -3.32 13.64
C ALA A 51 -10.81 -3.04 12.70
N GLY A 52 -11.98 -2.73 13.25
CA GLY A 52 -13.16 -2.27 12.54
C GLY A 52 -12.93 -0.95 11.82
N GLN A 53 -12.29 0.02 12.48
CA GLN A 53 -11.89 1.29 11.86
C GLN A 53 -10.90 1.08 10.69
N VAL A 54 -9.91 0.21 10.84
CA VAL A 54 -8.97 -0.12 9.75
C VAL A 54 -9.70 -0.76 8.58
N THR A 55 -10.62 -1.69 8.86
CA THR A 55 -11.45 -2.37 7.86
C THR A 55 -12.28 -1.36 7.06
N ALA A 56 -13.00 -0.47 7.75
CA ALA A 56 -13.80 0.57 7.10
C ALA A 56 -12.95 1.46 6.18
N ARG A 57 -11.71 1.77 6.58
CA ARG A 57 -10.80 2.61 5.79
C ARG A 57 -10.26 1.90 4.57
N ILE A 58 -9.97 0.61 4.66
CA ILE A 58 -9.58 -0.19 3.49
C ILE A 58 -10.77 -0.25 2.52
N VAL A 59 -11.98 -0.53 2.99
CA VAL A 59 -13.19 -0.53 2.15
C VAL A 59 -13.37 0.81 1.46
N GLU A 60 -13.25 1.92 2.19
CA GLU A 60 -13.35 3.27 1.64
C GLU A 60 -12.28 3.57 0.59
N ALA A 61 -11.02 3.17 0.84
CA ALA A 61 -9.91 3.35 -0.10
C ALA A 61 -10.14 2.63 -1.44
N TRP A 62 -10.96 1.59 -1.45
CA TRP A 62 -11.29 0.79 -2.63
C TRP A 62 -12.75 0.95 -3.10
N SER A 63 -13.51 1.90 -2.55
CA SER A 63 -14.95 2.10 -2.85
C SER A 63 -15.27 2.35 -4.33
N GLY A 64 -14.34 2.96 -5.08
CA GLY A 64 -14.46 3.17 -6.52
C GLY A 64 -14.04 1.98 -7.40
N THR A 65 -13.68 0.84 -6.81
CA THR A 65 -13.19 -0.35 -7.53
C THR A 65 -14.15 -1.50 -7.35
N LYS A 66 -14.49 -2.18 -8.45
CA LYS A 66 -15.22 -3.45 -8.43
C LYS A 66 -14.24 -4.59 -8.58
N PHE A 67 -14.41 -5.61 -7.75
CA PHE A 67 -13.57 -6.81 -7.73
C PHE A 67 -14.37 -8.00 -8.20
N LYS A 68 -13.74 -8.83 -9.02
CA LYS A 68 -14.21 -10.17 -9.31
C LYS A 68 -13.64 -11.12 -8.25
N PHE A 69 -14.48 -11.58 -7.33
CA PHE A 69 -14.04 -12.44 -6.22
C PHE A 69 -13.84 -13.89 -6.67
N ASP A 70 -14.69 -14.38 -7.56
CA ASP A 70 -14.68 -15.73 -8.12
C ASP A 70 -14.94 -15.69 -9.62
N ALA A 71 -14.52 -16.73 -10.35
CA ALA A 71 -14.67 -16.81 -11.80
C ALA A 71 -16.14 -16.70 -12.27
N ALA A 72 -17.07 -17.24 -11.47
CA ALA A 72 -18.50 -17.27 -11.75
C ALA A 72 -19.28 -16.04 -11.27
N SER A 73 -18.65 -15.14 -10.49
CA SER A 73 -19.32 -14.01 -9.85
C SER A 73 -19.16 -12.72 -10.65
N ASP A 74 -20.20 -11.87 -10.63
CA ASP A 74 -20.12 -10.52 -11.19
C ASP A 74 -19.18 -9.62 -10.37
N PRO A 75 -18.47 -8.68 -11.02
CA PRO A 75 -17.65 -7.71 -10.32
C PRO A 75 -18.49 -6.82 -9.39
N ARG A 76 -18.14 -6.79 -8.10
CA ARG A 76 -18.85 -6.03 -7.07
C ARG A 76 -17.89 -5.23 -6.17
N PRO A 77 -18.34 -4.18 -5.47
CA PRO A 77 -17.48 -3.46 -4.55
C PRO A 77 -17.00 -4.35 -3.39
N LEU A 78 -15.88 -3.96 -2.80
CA LEU A 78 -15.35 -4.56 -1.58
C LEU A 78 -16.25 -4.20 -0.39
N THR A 79 -16.51 -5.18 0.48
CA THR A 79 -17.29 -4.99 1.72
C THR A 79 -16.43 -5.22 2.96
N ALA A 80 -16.92 -4.78 4.12
CA ALA A 80 -16.26 -5.07 5.40
C ALA A 80 -16.18 -6.58 5.69
N GLN A 81 -17.22 -7.33 5.30
CA GLN A 81 -17.25 -8.78 5.44
C GLN A 81 -16.17 -9.48 4.59
N ASP A 82 -15.88 -8.97 3.39
CA ASP A 82 -14.80 -9.52 2.56
C ASP A 82 -13.43 -9.34 3.22
N VAL A 83 -13.17 -8.16 3.78
CA VAL A 83 -11.93 -7.89 4.51
C VAL A 83 -11.82 -8.78 5.74
N GLN A 84 -12.91 -8.93 6.51
CA GLN A 84 -12.93 -9.84 7.66
C GLN A 84 -12.69 -11.29 7.24
N THR A 85 -13.32 -11.75 6.17
CA THR A 85 -13.11 -13.11 5.63
C THR A 85 -11.65 -13.34 5.26
N LEU A 86 -10.96 -12.35 4.69
CA LEU A 86 -9.53 -12.45 4.39
C LEU A 86 -8.68 -12.46 5.66
N ARG A 87 -9.07 -11.72 6.70
CA ARG A 87 -8.42 -11.77 8.01
C ARG A 87 -8.58 -13.12 8.69
N ASP A 88 -9.77 -13.72 8.60
CA ASP A 88 -10.06 -15.05 9.15
C ASP A 88 -9.24 -16.15 8.43
N LYS A 89 -8.87 -15.91 7.16
CA LYS A 89 -7.91 -16.73 6.41
C LYS A 89 -6.44 -16.48 6.78
N GLY A 90 -6.18 -15.65 7.80
CA GLY A 90 -4.85 -15.40 8.36
C GLY A 90 -4.08 -14.25 7.71
N LEU A 91 -4.69 -13.45 6.82
CA LEU A 91 -3.99 -12.33 6.19
C LEU A 91 -3.99 -11.08 7.08
N GLY A 92 -2.83 -10.42 7.17
CA GLY A 92 -2.73 -9.08 7.73
C GLY A 92 -3.38 -8.00 6.86
N PHE A 93 -3.62 -6.81 7.41
CA PHE A 93 -4.19 -5.69 6.65
C PHE A 93 -3.27 -5.24 5.51
N GLY A 94 -1.95 -5.36 5.72
CA GLY A 94 -0.96 -5.13 4.68
C GLY A 94 -1.06 -6.11 3.51
N GLU A 95 -1.18 -7.40 3.80
CA GLU A 95 -1.31 -8.45 2.80
C GLU A 95 -2.63 -8.35 2.04
N ILE A 96 -3.73 -8.06 2.74
CA ILE A 96 -5.03 -7.78 2.12
C ILE A 96 -4.90 -6.61 1.14
N SER A 97 -4.21 -5.54 1.53
CA SER A 97 -4.02 -4.37 0.66
C SER A 97 -3.20 -4.69 -0.59
N ILE A 98 -2.19 -5.55 -0.50
CA ILE A 98 -1.39 -6.01 -1.65
C ILE A 98 -2.24 -6.91 -2.55
N LEU A 99 -2.98 -7.86 -1.98
CA LEU A 99 -3.88 -8.76 -2.71
C LEU A 99 -4.92 -7.98 -3.52
N LEU A 100 -5.57 -6.99 -2.89
CA LEU A 100 -6.53 -6.11 -3.55
C LEU A 100 -5.86 -5.33 -4.69
N ALA A 101 -4.66 -4.80 -4.46
CA ALA A 101 -3.93 -4.06 -5.48
C ALA A 101 -3.50 -4.93 -6.68
N LEU A 102 -3.06 -6.16 -6.44
CA LEU A 102 -2.76 -7.13 -7.50
C LEU A 102 -4.03 -7.57 -8.25
N THR A 103 -5.16 -7.67 -7.57
CA THR A 103 -6.42 -8.05 -8.23
C THR A 103 -6.94 -6.90 -9.12
N ALA A 104 -6.94 -5.67 -8.60
CA ALA A 104 -7.53 -4.51 -9.26
C ALA A 104 -6.71 -3.95 -10.44
N ARG A 105 -5.41 -4.24 -10.50
CA ARG A 105 -4.48 -3.57 -11.43
C ARG A 105 -3.91 -4.52 -12.48
N GLN A 106 -4.56 -5.67 -12.71
CA GLN A 106 -4.04 -6.66 -13.64
C GLN A 106 -3.88 -6.05 -15.02
N PRO A 107 -2.74 -6.30 -15.69
CA PRO A 107 -2.39 -5.63 -16.94
C PRO A 107 -3.28 -6.06 -18.10
N ASP A 108 -3.76 -7.30 -18.09
CA ASP A 108 -4.62 -7.85 -19.13
C ASP A 108 -5.98 -8.27 -18.53
N PRO A 109 -7.09 -7.58 -18.86
CA PRO A 109 -8.41 -7.93 -18.36
C PRO A 109 -8.93 -9.26 -18.93
N ALA A 110 -8.43 -9.72 -20.08
CA ALA A 110 -8.90 -10.98 -20.70
C ALA A 110 -8.38 -12.21 -19.94
N THR A 111 -7.21 -12.10 -19.33
CA THR A 111 -6.57 -13.16 -18.53
C THR A 111 -6.61 -12.88 -17.02
N ALA A 112 -7.37 -11.85 -16.61
CA ALA A 112 -7.44 -11.42 -15.23
C ALA A 112 -8.00 -12.54 -14.32
N LYS A 113 -7.21 -12.90 -13.31
CA LYS A 113 -7.61 -13.87 -12.29
C LYS A 113 -8.50 -13.21 -11.23
N PRO A 114 -9.55 -13.90 -10.74
CA PRO A 114 -10.33 -13.42 -9.63
C PRO A 114 -9.52 -13.38 -8.32
N LEU A 115 -10.01 -12.63 -7.34
CA LEU A 115 -9.32 -12.42 -6.05
C LEU A 115 -8.99 -13.74 -5.35
N ASN A 116 -9.94 -14.69 -5.32
CA ASN A 116 -9.76 -15.96 -4.63
C ASN A 116 -8.71 -16.86 -5.30
N ASP A 117 -8.51 -16.75 -6.62
CA ASP A 117 -7.45 -17.48 -7.32
C ASP A 117 -6.08 -16.93 -6.92
N ILE A 118 -5.92 -15.61 -6.91
CA ILE A 118 -4.65 -14.96 -6.50
C ILE A 118 -4.34 -15.27 -5.04
N LEU A 119 -5.38 -15.30 -4.19
CA LEU A 119 -5.26 -15.72 -2.79
C LEU A 119 -4.80 -17.18 -2.67
N ALA A 120 -5.38 -18.10 -3.44
CA ALA A 120 -4.96 -19.50 -3.43
C ALA A 120 -3.50 -19.65 -3.86
N MET A 121 -3.06 -18.90 -4.87
CA MET A 121 -1.66 -18.87 -5.30
C MET A 121 -0.74 -18.32 -4.21
N ARG A 122 -1.17 -17.33 -3.43
CA ARG A 122 -0.45 -16.82 -2.25
C ARG A 122 -0.37 -17.88 -1.15
N GLN A 123 -1.47 -18.57 -0.85
CA GLN A 123 -1.52 -19.64 0.16
C GLN A 123 -0.69 -20.86 -0.24
N ALA A 124 -0.46 -21.08 -1.55
CA ALA A 124 0.48 -22.06 -2.07
C ALA A 124 1.96 -21.68 -1.86
N GLY A 125 2.24 -20.54 -1.20
CA GLY A 125 3.60 -20.13 -0.81
C GLY A 125 4.31 -19.21 -1.80
N LYS A 126 3.64 -18.72 -2.85
CA LYS A 126 4.25 -17.81 -3.82
C LYS A 126 4.49 -16.41 -3.24
N GLY A 127 5.65 -15.85 -3.58
CA GLY A 127 6.00 -14.45 -3.25
C GLY A 127 5.14 -13.45 -4.03
N TRP A 128 5.05 -12.21 -3.54
CA TRP A 128 4.19 -11.18 -4.18
C TRP A 128 4.67 -10.79 -5.59
N GLY A 129 5.99 -10.73 -5.80
CA GLY A 129 6.59 -10.45 -7.10
C GLY A 129 6.54 -11.66 -8.04
N GLU A 130 6.59 -12.88 -7.50
CA GLU A 130 6.33 -14.09 -8.30
C GLU A 130 4.89 -14.13 -8.79
N LEU A 131 3.91 -13.89 -7.90
CA LEU A 131 2.49 -13.74 -8.26
C LEU A 131 2.31 -12.65 -9.32
N ALA A 132 2.94 -11.49 -9.13
CA ALA A 132 2.87 -10.40 -10.10
C ALA A 132 3.37 -10.82 -11.49
N ARG A 133 4.50 -11.52 -11.57
CA ARG A 133 5.01 -12.01 -12.85
C ARG A 133 4.06 -12.98 -13.51
N GLU A 134 3.48 -13.90 -12.74
CA GLU A 134 2.52 -14.89 -13.25
C GLU A 134 1.20 -14.26 -13.71
N LEU A 135 0.79 -13.15 -13.07
CA LEU A 135 -0.33 -12.31 -13.50
C LEU A 135 0.03 -11.37 -14.68
N GLY A 136 1.24 -11.49 -15.25
CA GLY A 136 1.67 -10.74 -16.43
C GLY A 136 2.20 -9.32 -16.15
N TYR A 137 2.42 -8.94 -14.89
CA TYR A 137 2.96 -7.61 -14.58
C TYR A 137 4.41 -7.49 -15.05
N ARG A 138 4.65 -6.51 -15.93
CA ARG A 138 6.03 -6.09 -16.30
C ARG A 138 6.68 -5.21 -15.24
N ASN A 139 5.87 -4.45 -14.50
CA ASN A 139 6.30 -3.63 -13.38
C ASN A 139 5.18 -3.53 -12.34
N LEU A 140 5.57 -3.24 -11.09
CA LEU A 140 4.64 -3.13 -9.97
C LEU A 140 4.41 -1.69 -9.52
N GLY A 141 4.75 -0.69 -10.35
CA GLY A 141 4.62 0.73 -9.98
C GLY A 141 3.18 1.12 -9.60
N THR A 142 2.19 0.66 -10.38
CA THR A 142 0.76 0.93 -10.12
C THR A 142 0.25 0.20 -8.89
N VAL A 143 0.73 -1.03 -8.64
CA VAL A 143 0.38 -1.82 -7.45
C VAL A 143 0.94 -1.15 -6.21
N ILE A 144 2.25 -0.84 -6.20
CA ILE A 144 2.93 -0.14 -5.10
C ILE A 144 2.24 1.20 -4.81
N ARG A 145 1.86 1.97 -5.84
CA ARG A 145 1.13 3.23 -5.66
C ARG A 145 -0.22 3.02 -4.97
N SER A 146 -0.95 1.96 -5.34
CA SER A 146 -2.26 1.63 -4.75
C SER A 146 -2.13 1.18 -3.29
N VAL A 147 -1.13 0.34 -2.98
CA VAL A 147 -0.83 -0.08 -1.60
C VAL A 147 -0.42 1.13 -0.76
N ARG A 148 0.43 2.01 -1.28
CA ARG A 148 0.84 3.25 -0.59
C ARG A 148 -0.32 4.23 -0.36
N ALA A 149 -1.28 4.30 -1.29
CA ALA A 149 -2.48 5.10 -1.07
C ALA A 149 -3.31 4.54 0.09
N THR A 150 -3.44 3.22 0.18
CA THR A 150 -4.10 2.53 1.30
C THR A 150 -3.33 2.75 2.61
N GLU A 151 -2.00 2.67 2.59
CA GLU A 151 -1.13 2.99 3.74
C GLU A 151 -1.37 4.38 4.28
N LYS A 152 -1.38 5.40 3.43
CA LYS A 152 -1.68 6.77 3.85
C LYS A 152 -3.06 6.92 4.45
N ALA A 153 -4.06 6.21 3.91
CA ALA A 153 -5.43 6.26 4.42
C ALA A 153 -5.52 5.64 5.84
N VAL A 154 -4.89 4.49 6.05
CA VAL A 154 -4.84 3.82 7.37
C VAL A 154 -3.99 4.61 8.36
N ALA A 155 -2.81 5.09 7.95
CA ALA A 155 -1.90 5.84 8.82
C ALA A 155 -2.50 7.16 9.34
N ARG A 156 -3.35 7.83 8.56
CA ARG A 156 -4.06 9.05 8.99
C ARG A 156 -4.98 8.81 10.19
N MET A 157 -5.54 7.61 10.33
CA MET A 157 -6.39 7.25 11.48
C MET A 157 -5.59 7.00 12.76
N ALA A 158 -4.40 6.42 12.61
CA ALA A 158 -3.52 6.08 13.72
C ALA A 158 -2.82 7.29 14.34
N ARG A 159 -2.98 8.49 13.76
CA ARG A 159 -2.50 9.73 14.36
C ARG A 159 -3.58 10.26 15.29
N PRO A 160 -3.28 10.54 16.57
CA PRO A 160 -4.21 11.30 17.40
C PRO A 160 -4.51 12.61 16.67
N MET A 161 -5.78 13.00 16.66
CA MET A 161 -6.25 14.20 16.01
C MET A 161 -5.74 15.43 16.76
N GLU A 162 -4.47 15.77 16.55
CA GLU A 162 -4.08 17.17 16.64
C GLU A 162 -4.86 17.86 15.52
N ARG A 163 -5.86 18.64 15.93
CA ARG A 163 -6.63 19.55 15.09
C ARG A 163 -5.73 20.14 14.00
N PRO A 164 -6.21 20.29 12.75
CA PRO A 164 -5.55 21.18 11.81
C PRO A 164 -5.75 22.62 12.30
N GLU A 165 -4.93 23.08 13.25
CA GLU A 165 -4.60 24.50 13.30
C GLU A 165 -3.76 24.78 12.06
N LYS A 166 -4.22 25.72 11.23
CA LYS A 166 -3.70 26.12 9.91
C LYS A 166 -4.28 25.38 8.71
N MET A 167 -5.60 25.42 8.59
CA MET A 167 -6.21 25.87 7.33
C MET A 167 -7.05 27.12 7.61
N GLY A 168 -6.36 28.20 7.99
CA GLY A 168 -6.83 29.51 7.60
C GLY A 168 -6.83 29.50 6.08
N ALA A 169 -8.01 29.48 5.49
CA ALA A 169 -8.16 29.84 4.10
C ALA A 169 -7.46 31.20 3.92
N PRO A 170 -6.43 31.36 3.07
CA PRO A 170 -6.32 32.61 2.38
C PRO A 170 -7.55 32.68 1.48
N GLU A 171 -8.52 33.45 1.98
CA GLU A 171 -9.49 34.18 1.19
C GLU A 171 -8.90 34.50 -0.18
N ARG A 172 -9.66 34.25 -1.24
CA ARG A 172 -9.32 34.66 -2.60
C ARG A 172 -9.17 36.19 -2.62
N GLY A 173 -8.02 36.67 -2.21
CA GLY A 173 -7.56 38.05 -2.31
C GLY A 173 -6.81 38.19 -3.62
N ASP A 174 -7.37 39.03 -4.45
CA ASP A 174 -6.92 39.57 -5.73
C ASP A 174 -5.45 39.35 -6.11
N ARG A 175 -5.28 38.86 -7.33
CA ARG A 175 -4.04 38.72 -8.11
C ARG A 175 -3.24 40.04 -8.13
N PRO A 176 -2.04 40.13 -7.54
CA PRO A 176 -1.05 41.12 -7.95
C PRO A 176 -0.21 40.51 -9.08
N GLU A 177 -0.15 41.22 -10.19
CA GLU A 177 0.56 40.82 -11.40
C GLU A 177 2.05 40.55 -11.16
N MET A 178 2.60 39.61 -11.93
CA MET A 178 4.02 39.24 -11.99
C MET A 178 4.96 40.46 -11.90
N PRO A 179 5.97 40.45 -11.00
CA PRO A 179 7.12 41.32 -11.16
C PRO A 179 7.88 40.94 -12.44
N GLU A 180 8.00 41.90 -13.36
CA GLU A 180 8.77 41.77 -14.61
C GLU A 180 10.20 41.25 -14.34
N ARG A 181 10.65 40.35 -15.23
CA ARG A 181 12.04 39.85 -15.26
C ARG A 181 13.03 41.02 -15.20
N PRO A 182 14.05 40.98 -14.32
CA PRO A 182 15.12 41.96 -14.31
C PRO A 182 15.84 42.00 -15.67
N LYS A 183 15.85 43.17 -16.31
CA LYS A 183 16.58 43.43 -17.55
C LYS A 183 18.09 43.28 -17.28
N ARG A 184 18.72 42.39 -18.04
CA ARG A 184 20.17 42.19 -18.11
C ARG A 184 20.84 43.55 -18.39
N PRO A 185 21.79 44.02 -17.56
CA PRO A 185 22.46 45.29 -17.82
C PRO A 185 23.33 45.20 -19.08
N GLU A 186 23.05 46.09 -20.03
CA GLU A 186 23.88 46.36 -21.20
C GLU A 186 25.20 46.99 -20.73
N ARG A 187 26.34 46.36 -21.04
CA ARG A 187 27.65 46.99 -20.89
C ARG A 187 27.91 47.85 -22.14
N PRO A 188 28.23 49.16 -21.99
CA PRO A 188 28.46 50.07 -23.11
C PRO A 188 29.80 49.79 -23.78
N GLY A 189 29.83 49.95 -25.10
CA GLY A 189 30.96 49.58 -25.95
C GLY A 189 32.13 50.55 -25.95
N SER A 190 33.22 50.13 -26.57
CA SER A 190 33.95 50.88 -27.61
C SER A 190 35.15 50.08 -28.12
N SER A 191 35.22 50.01 -29.45
CA SER A 191 36.40 50.18 -30.29
C SER A 191 37.67 49.32 -30.10
N HIS A 192 38.15 48.87 -31.26
CA HIS A 192 39.55 48.96 -31.71
C HIS A 192 40.41 47.69 -31.64
N GLY A 193 41.02 47.36 -32.78
CA GLY A 193 42.02 46.30 -32.98
C GLY A 193 41.66 45.42 -34.18
N GLU A 194 42.01 45.81 -35.41
CA GLU A 194 43.19 45.31 -36.15
C GLU A 194 43.18 43.77 -36.33
N ARG A 195 43.06 43.22 -37.54
CA ARG A 195 44.02 43.20 -38.67
C ARG A 195 44.50 41.76 -38.85
N GLY A 196 44.53 41.30 -40.10
CA GLY A 196 45.31 40.15 -40.56
C GLY A 196 44.48 38.88 -40.76
N GLU A 197 44.18 38.41 -41.97
CA GLU A 197 45.08 37.93 -43.05
C GLU A 197 45.09 36.39 -43.12
N LYS A 198 44.66 35.90 -44.30
CA LYS A 198 45.01 34.67 -45.05
C LYS A 198 44.56 33.27 -44.61
N GLY A 199 44.01 32.61 -45.65
CA GLY A 199 44.50 31.32 -46.17
C GLY A 199 43.56 30.16 -45.83
N ARG A 200 43.12 29.32 -46.77
CA ARG A 200 43.49 29.10 -48.17
C ARG A 200 42.32 28.38 -48.84
#